data_AF-A0A5B1B1P1-F1
#
_entry.id   AF-A0A5B1B1P1-F1
#
_cell.length_a   1.000
_cell.length_b   1.000
_cell.length_c   1.000
_cell.angle_alpha   90.00
_cell.angle_beta   90.00
_cell.angle_gamma   90.00
#
_symmetry.space_group_name_H-M   'P 1'
#
loop_
_entity.id
_entity.type
_entity.pdbx_description
1 polymer ?
#
loop_
_entity_poly.entity_id
_entity_poly.type
_entity_poly.pdbx_seq_one_letter_code
_entity_poly.pdbx_strand_id
1 'polypeptide(L)'
;SLSIAAVNGVSAVVVSGEDAALERLVARCAEQEVRARRVEVDYASHSAQVEVVGAALMAELCGISPRSSGIAFVSTVTGGLLAGEELNGKYWFRNLRQTVRLDKAVRWCLEYGCGAFVEVSPHPALGAGIEQTVGEQAVVVPTLGRTAGGLARFWLSVGQLFVAGVGVDWSAVLAGCGCRRVGLPTYAFERKRFWLSPAVSGGDASVMGQTGAGHGLLGAVVEQPDSDAVVLTGRLSMSA
;
A
#
# COMPACT_ATOMS: atom_id res chain seq x y z
N SER A 1 5.46 -31.46 25.30
CA SER A 1 4.92 -31.55 23.93
C SER A 1 5.22 -30.28 23.14
N LEU A 2 5.18 -30.33 21.79
CA LEU A 2 5.33 -29.15 20.91
C LEU A 2 3.99 -28.73 20.32
N SER A 3 3.85 -27.45 19.99
CA SER A 3 2.68 -26.88 19.33
C SER A 3 3.10 -25.79 18.36
N ILE A 4 2.35 -25.61 17.27
CA ILE A 4 2.54 -24.47 16.38
C ILE A 4 1.98 -23.23 17.08
N ALA A 5 2.86 -22.30 17.43
CA ALA A 5 2.48 -21.08 18.12
C ALA A 5 1.94 -20.03 17.15
N ALA A 6 2.62 -19.84 16.02
CA ALA A 6 2.23 -18.86 15.02
C ALA A 6 2.60 -19.32 13.60
N VAL A 7 1.75 -18.97 12.65
CA VAL A 7 2.01 -19.04 11.21
C VAL A 7 2.01 -17.60 10.70
N ASN A 8 3.21 -17.02 10.61
CA ASN A 8 3.41 -15.62 10.25
C ASN A 8 3.47 -15.39 8.73
N GLY A 9 3.75 -16.43 7.97
CA GLY A 9 3.83 -16.42 6.52
C GLY A 9 4.13 -17.81 5.97
N VAL A 10 4.29 -17.92 4.65
CA VAL A 10 4.49 -19.20 3.95
C VAL A 10 5.72 -19.95 4.45
N SER A 11 6.82 -19.24 4.73
CA SER A 11 8.06 -19.83 5.24
C SER A 11 8.45 -19.33 6.63
N ALA A 12 7.48 -18.84 7.42
CA ALA A 12 7.73 -18.23 8.73
C ALA A 12 6.75 -18.79 9.77
N VAL A 13 7.22 -19.75 10.57
CA VAL A 13 6.43 -20.44 11.60
C VAL A 13 7.16 -20.37 12.94
N VAL A 14 6.41 -20.17 14.02
CA VAL A 14 6.89 -20.21 15.40
C VAL A 14 6.36 -21.47 16.06
N VAL A 15 7.23 -22.19 16.76
CA VAL A 15 6.88 -23.40 17.53
C VAL A 15 7.14 -23.11 19.01
N SER A 16 6.21 -23.53 19.86
CA SER A 16 6.27 -23.39 21.33
C SER A 16 6.14 -24.76 21.99
N GLY A 17 6.74 -24.94 23.16
CA GLY A 17 6.61 -26.16 23.94
C GLY A 17 7.71 -26.28 24.99
N GLU A 18 7.96 -27.50 25.44
CA GLU A 18 9.03 -27.81 26.39
C GLU A 18 10.43 -27.55 25.80
N ASP A 19 11.33 -27.03 26.63
CA ASP A 19 12.68 -26.63 26.21
C ASP A 19 13.46 -27.78 25.56
N ALA A 20 13.49 -28.95 26.20
CA ALA A 20 14.17 -30.13 25.65
C ALA A 20 13.57 -30.61 24.30
N ALA A 21 12.28 -30.34 24.05
CA ALA A 21 11.66 -30.65 22.76
C ALA A 21 12.02 -29.59 21.70
N LEU A 22 12.09 -28.32 22.08
CA LEU A 22 12.52 -27.22 21.20
C LEU A 22 14.00 -27.34 20.83
N GLU A 23 14.87 -27.72 21.76
CA GLU A 23 16.30 -27.97 21.49
C GLU A 23 16.49 -29.06 20.45
N ARG A 24 15.78 -30.19 20.59
CA ARG A 24 15.79 -31.27 19.59
C ARG A 24 15.27 -30.83 18.23
N LEU A 25 14.23 -29.99 18.21
CA LEU A 25 13.71 -29.44 16.95
C LEU A 25 14.74 -28.53 16.27
N VAL A 26 15.37 -27.63 17.01
CA VAL A 26 16.40 -26.73 16.47
C VAL A 26 17.60 -27.52 15.92
N ALA A 27 18.06 -28.53 16.65
CA ALA A 27 19.13 -29.42 16.17
C ALA A 27 18.75 -30.13 14.87
N ARG A 28 17.53 -30.67 14.79
CA ARG A 28 17.01 -31.29 13.56
C ARG A 28 16.91 -30.30 12.40
N CYS A 29 16.47 -29.07 12.65
CA CYS A 29 16.42 -28.04 11.62
C CYS A 29 17.82 -27.72 11.10
N ALA A 30 18.83 -27.65 11.97
CA ALA A 30 20.22 -27.43 11.56
C ALA A 30 20.76 -28.57 10.68
N GLU A 31 20.47 -29.84 11.01
CA GLU A 31 20.81 -31.00 10.18
C GLU A 31 20.19 -30.93 8.77
N GLN A 32 19.04 -30.26 8.64
CA GLN A 32 18.29 -30.12 7.39
C GLN A 32 18.52 -28.76 6.71
N GLU A 33 19.49 -27.98 7.17
CA GLU A 33 19.78 -26.63 6.66
C GLU A 33 18.59 -25.66 6.73
N VAL A 34 17.63 -25.94 7.62
CA VAL A 34 16.48 -25.07 7.90
C VAL A 34 16.88 -24.06 8.97
N ARG A 35 16.79 -22.77 8.63
CA ARG A 35 17.08 -21.68 9.59
C ARG A 35 16.07 -21.69 10.74
N ALA A 36 16.54 -22.02 11.94
CA ALA A 36 15.77 -21.92 13.19
C ALA A 36 16.51 -21.04 14.20
N ARG A 37 15.77 -20.22 14.96
CA ARG A 37 16.31 -19.37 16.03
C ARG A 37 15.41 -19.47 17.26
N ARG A 38 16.00 -19.66 18.43
CA ARG A 38 15.30 -19.56 19.72
C ARG A 38 14.80 -18.13 19.91
N VAL A 39 13.57 -17.99 20.41
CA VAL A 39 13.06 -16.71 20.91
C VAL A 39 13.18 -16.76 22.43
N GLU A 40 13.84 -15.76 23.02
CA GLU A 40 13.98 -15.62 24.47
C GLU A 40 12.65 -15.12 25.04
N VAL A 41 11.83 -16.06 25.51
CA VAL A 41 10.56 -15.79 26.21
C VAL A 41 10.45 -16.79 27.35
N ASP A 42 10.07 -16.30 28.52
CA ASP A 42 10.02 -17.10 29.76
C ASP A 42 8.75 -17.96 29.88
N TYR A 43 7.91 -18.02 28.83
CA TYR A 43 6.70 -18.83 28.81
C TYR A 43 6.32 -19.28 27.38
N ALA A 44 5.81 -20.50 27.25
CA ALA A 44 5.38 -21.06 25.97
C ALA A 44 3.92 -20.68 25.66
N SER A 45 3.70 -19.44 25.22
CA SER A 45 2.41 -19.02 24.66
C SER A 45 1.97 -19.90 23.49
N HIS A 46 0.66 -19.97 23.24
CA HIS A 46 0.04 -20.72 22.16
C HIS A 46 0.27 -22.25 22.25
N SER A 47 0.43 -22.75 23.48
CA SER A 47 0.62 -24.17 23.81
C SER A 47 -0.25 -24.59 24.99
N ALA A 48 -0.34 -25.90 25.28
CA ALA A 48 -1.06 -26.39 26.45
C ALA A 48 -0.54 -25.84 27.79
N GLN A 49 0.69 -25.34 27.85
CA GLN A 49 1.27 -24.81 29.09
C GLN A 49 0.51 -23.60 29.64
N VAL A 50 -0.19 -22.84 28.80
CA VAL A 50 -0.96 -21.67 29.27
C VAL A 50 -2.31 -22.04 29.90
N GLU A 51 -2.72 -23.31 29.87
CA GLU A 51 -4.00 -23.74 30.45
C GLU A 51 -4.03 -23.51 31.97
N VAL A 52 -2.87 -23.57 32.65
CA VAL A 52 -2.74 -23.32 34.09
C VAL A 52 -3.18 -21.91 34.49
N VAL A 53 -3.03 -20.91 33.61
CA VAL A 53 -3.42 -19.52 33.88
C VAL A 53 -4.80 -19.17 33.31
N GLY A 54 -5.48 -20.10 32.62
CA GLY A 54 -6.69 -19.79 31.85
C GLY A 54 -7.86 -19.30 32.70
N ALA A 55 -8.16 -19.98 33.80
CA ALA A 55 -9.25 -19.60 34.70
C ALA A 55 -8.99 -18.24 35.37
N ALA A 56 -7.76 -18.02 35.85
CA ALA A 56 -7.36 -16.75 36.46
C ALA A 56 -7.46 -15.60 35.45
N LEU A 57 -6.91 -15.78 34.24
CA LEU A 57 -6.99 -14.77 33.18
C LEU A 57 -8.43 -14.41 32.83
N MET A 58 -9.32 -15.40 32.67
CA MET A 58 -10.73 -15.14 32.35
C MET A 58 -11.45 -14.40 33.49
N ALA A 59 -11.12 -14.69 34.74
CA ALA A 59 -11.68 -14.00 35.90
C ALA A 59 -11.23 -12.53 35.94
N GLU A 60 -9.94 -12.25 35.75
CA GLU A 60 -9.39 -10.89 35.71
C GLU A 60 -10.01 -10.05 34.58
N LEU A 61 -10.30 -10.66 33.44
CA LEU A 61 -10.89 -9.97 32.28
C LEU A 61 -12.43 -9.85 32.35
N CYS A 62 -13.08 -10.37 33.39
CA CYS A 62 -14.54 -10.38 33.51
C CYS A 62 -15.15 -8.97 33.54
N GLY A 63 -14.42 -7.98 34.08
CA GLY A 63 -14.87 -6.58 34.13
C GLY A 63 -14.82 -5.84 32.79
N ILE A 64 -14.20 -6.42 31.76
CA ILE A 64 -14.07 -5.79 30.44
C ILE A 64 -15.33 -6.07 29.63
N SER A 65 -15.96 -5.00 29.13
CA SER A 65 -17.13 -5.06 28.23
C SER A 65 -16.70 -4.68 26.81
N PRO A 66 -16.43 -5.65 25.92
CA PRO A 66 -16.07 -5.36 24.53
C PRO A 66 -17.25 -4.72 23.80
N ARG A 67 -16.95 -3.96 22.74
CA ARG A 67 -17.94 -3.24 21.93
C ARG A 67 -17.64 -3.44 20.46
N SER A 68 -18.65 -3.24 19.61
CA SER A 68 -18.45 -3.12 18.17
C SER A 68 -17.37 -2.10 17.83
N SER A 69 -16.49 -2.43 16.90
CA SER A 69 -15.49 -1.50 16.37
C SER A 69 -15.96 -0.91 15.05
N GLY A 70 -15.83 0.40 14.86
CA GLY A 70 -15.99 1.05 13.55
C GLY A 70 -14.86 0.72 12.57
N ILE A 71 -13.74 0.18 13.08
CA ILE A 71 -12.61 -0.32 12.30
C ILE A 71 -12.67 -1.84 12.28
N ALA A 72 -12.61 -2.43 11.09
CA ALA A 72 -12.62 -3.88 10.91
C ALA A 72 -11.52 -4.57 11.74
N PHE A 73 -11.89 -5.55 12.56
CA PHE A 73 -10.96 -6.35 13.33
C PHE A 73 -10.84 -7.76 12.73
N VAL A 74 -9.71 -8.05 12.08
CA VAL A 74 -9.44 -9.37 11.50
C VAL A 74 -8.64 -10.20 12.50
N SER A 75 -9.29 -11.19 13.10
CA SER A 75 -8.67 -12.01 14.14
C SER A 75 -7.71 -13.02 13.53
N THR A 76 -6.48 -13.06 14.07
CA THR A 76 -5.50 -14.11 13.78
C THR A 76 -5.86 -15.45 14.45
N VAL A 77 -6.85 -15.49 15.33
CA VAL A 77 -7.29 -16.73 16.00
C VAL A 77 -8.34 -17.45 15.15
N THR A 78 -9.35 -16.71 14.68
CA THR A 78 -10.42 -17.26 13.83
C THR A 78 -10.06 -17.23 12.35
N GLY A 79 -9.13 -16.35 11.95
CA GLY A 79 -8.74 -16.14 10.56
C GLY A 79 -9.75 -15.31 9.76
N GLY A 80 -10.56 -14.48 10.42
CA GLY A 80 -11.59 -13.67 9.77
C GLY A 80 -12.06 -12.51 10.64
N LEU A 81 -13.03 -11.76 10.11
CA LEU A 81 -13.61 -10.58 10.75
C LEU A 81 -14.35 -10.94 12.05
N LEU A 82 -14.19 -10.11 13.07
CA LEU A 82 -15.01 -10.07 14.28
C LEU A 82 -15.66 -8.69 14.42
N ALA A 83 -16.87 -8.64 14.96
CA ALA A 83 -17.59 -7.39 15.16
C ALA A 83 -16.98 -6.55 16.31
N GLY A 84 -16.40 -7.21 17.31
CA GLY A 84 -15.65 -6.61 18.41
C GLY A 84 -16.21 -6.99 19.78
N GLU A 85 -17.51 -7.26 19.87
CA GLU A 85 -18.20 -7.76 21.08
C GLU A 85 -17.67 -9.13 21.53
N GLU A 86 -17.10 -9.90 20.61
CA GLU A 86 -16.54 -11.22 20.89
C GLU A 86 -15.19 -11.13 21.63
N LEU A 87 -14.54 -9.97 21.69
CA LEU A 87 -13.20 -9.76 22.27
C LEU A 87 -13.19 -9.76 23.82
N ASN A 88 -13.90 -10.70 24.43
CA ASN A 88 -14.02 -10.89 25.87
C ASN A 88 -12.90 -11.79 26.44
N GLY A 89 -12.92 -12.03 27.76
CA GLY A 89 -11.92 -12.86 28.43
C GLY A 89 -11.74 -14.27 27.84
N LYS A 90 -12.83 -14.89 27.34
CA LYS A 90 -12.74 -16.21 26.67
C LYS A 90 -11.98 -16.10 25.35
N TYR A 91 -12.21 -15.04 24.58
CA TYR A 91 -11.46 -14.79 23.35
C TYR A 91 -9.97 -14.56 23.63
N TRP A 92 -9.62 -13.77 24.64
CA TRP A 92 -8.22 -13.50 24.97
C TRP A 92 -7.50 -14.73 25.49
N PHE A 93 -8.15 -15.57 26.29
CA PHE A 93 -7.59 -16.88 26.64
C PHE A 93 -7.42 -17.77 25.41
N ARG A 94 -8.41 -17.80 24.50
CA ARG A 94 -8.30 -18.52 23.24
C ARG A 94 -7.14 -18.00 22.38
N ASN A 95 -6.94 -16.68 22.32
CA ASN A 95 -5.82 -16.06 21.62
C ASN A 95 -4.47 -16.47 22.21
N LEU A 96 -4.36 -16.48 23.54
CA LEU A 96 -3.16 -16.93 24.25
C LEU A 96 -2.88 -18.43 24.04
N ARG A 97 -3.93 -19.25 23.89
CA ARG A 97 -3.82 -20.72 23.85
C ARG A 97 -3.69 -21.30 22.44
N GLN A 98 -4.35 -20.71 21.46
CA GLN A 98 -4.42 -21.23 20.09
C GLN A 98 -3.35 -20.62 19.19
N THR A 99 -3.07 -21.31 18.09
CA THR A 99 -2.14 -20.86 17.05
C THR A 99 -2.55 -19.51 16.46
N VAL A 100 -1.61 -18.58 16.37
CA VAL A 100 -1.76 -17.31 15.64
C VAL A 100 -1.68 -17.56 14.14
N ARG A 101 -2.76 -17.31 13.40
CA ARG A 101 -2.89 -17.45 11.95
C ARG A 101 -2.80 -16.10 11.25
N LEU A 102 -1.66 -15.43 11.42
CA LEU A 102 -1.41 -14.14 10.75
C LEU A 102 -1.49 -14.29 9.23
N ASP A 103 -0.99 -15.41 8.68
CA ASP A 103 -1.11 -15.76 7.27
C ASP A 103 -2.55 -15.69 6.74
N LYS A 104 -3.52 -16.18 7.52
CA LYS A 104 -4.94 -16.14 7.15
C LYS A 104 -5.51 -14.73 7.25
N ALA A 105 -5.19 -14.00 8.32
CA ALA A 105 -5.67 -12.64 8.51
C ALA A 105 -5.18 -11.71 7.39
N VAL A 106 -3.90 -11.83 7.00
CA VAL A 106 -3.33 -11.04 5.88
C VAL A 106 -4.00 -11.38 4.55
N ARG A 107 -4.20 -12.67 4.25
CA ARG A 107 -4.94 -13.08 3.03
C ARG A 107 -6.37 -12.55 3.01
N TRP A 108 -7.07 -12.62 4.14
CA TRP A 108 -8.41 -12.06 4.25
C TRP A 108 -8.41 -10.56 3.93
N CYS A 109 -7.44 -9.81 4.46
CA CYS A 109 -7.30 -8.38 4.17
C CYS A 109 -7.02 -8.12 2.67
N LEU A 110 -6.16 -8.92 2.03
CA LEU A 110 -5.90 -8.81 0.58
C LEU A 110 -7.16 -9.08 -0.25
N GLU A 111 -7.89 -10.14 0.07
CA GLU A 111 -9.15 -10.50 -0.59
C GLU A 111 -10.19 -9.38 -0.47
N TYR A 112 -10.13 -8.60 0.61
CA TYR A 112 -10.99 -7.43 0.84
C TYR A 112 -10.41 -6.10 0.30
N GLY A 113 -9.31 -6.15 -0.44
CA GLY A 113 -8.74 -5.00 -1.15
C GLY A 113 -7.75 -4.15 -0.34
N CYS A 114 -7.21 -4.64 0.78
CA CYS A 114 -6.16 -3.93 1.50
C CYS A 114 -4.85 -3.90 0.68
N GLY A 115 -4.46 -2.71 0.22
CA GLY A 115 -3.20 -2.50 -0.52
C GLY A 115 -2.01 -2.03 0.32
N ALA A 116 -2.18 -1.87 1.64
CA ALA A 116 -1.11 -1.44 2.53
C ALA A 116 -1.22 -2.08 3.92
N PHE A 117 -0.07 -2.49 4.47
CA PHE A 117 0.06 -3.06 5.80
C PHE A 117 1.09 -2.27 6.60
N VAL A 118 0.69 -1.79 7.78
CA VAL A 118 1.55 -1.06 8.69
C VAL A 118 1.82 -1.92 9.92
N GLU A 119 3.07 -2.34 10.12
CA GLU A 119 3.47 -3.04 11.34
C GLU A 119 3.74 -2.04 12.46
N VAL A 120 2.84 -1.99 13.45
CA VAL A 120 2.97 -1.14 14.63
C VAL A 120 3.77 -1.85 15.71
N SER A 121 5.08 -1.62 15.74
CA SER A 121 5.99 -2.27 16.67
C SER A 121 7.25 -1.42 16.93
N PRO A 122 7.97 -1.64 18.05
CA PRO A 122 9.27 -1.00 18.30
C PRO A 122 10.36 -1.46 17.33
N HIS A 123 10.18 -2.65 16.74
CA HIS A 123 11.05 -3.19 15.70
C HIS A 123 10.29 -4.21 14.85
N PRO A 124 10.41 -4.17 13.51
CA PRO A 124 9.76 -5.12 12.62
C PRO A 124 10.12 -6.57 12.93
N ALA A 125 9.09 -7.38 13.17
CA ALA A 125 9.18 -8.82 13.33
C ALA A 125 8.24 -9.58 12.37
N LEU A 126 7.24 -8.91 11.80
CA LEU A 126 6.20 -9.54 10.98
C LEU A 126 6.35 -9.20 9.49
N GLY A 127 6.99 -8.07 9.16
CA GLY A 127 7.13 -7.54 7.80
C GLY A 127 7.45 -8.60 6.74
N ALA A 128 8.53 -9.38 6.92
CA ALA A 128 8.92 -10.40 5.95
C ALA A 128 7.85 -11.50 5.72
N GLY A 129 7.14 -11.91 6.77
CA GLY A 129 6.06 -12.90 6.66
C GLY A 129 4.83 -12.35 5.94
N ILE A 130 4.53 -11.07 6.18
CA ILE A 130 3.45 -10.34 5.47
C ILE A 130 3.84 -10.17 3.99
N GLU A 131 5.04 -9.69 3.69
CA GLU A 131 5.58 -9.51 2.33
C GLU A 131 5.50 -10.79 1.50
N GLN A 132 5.87 -11.94 2.08
CA GLN A 132 5.73 -13.24 1.43
C GLN A 132 4.29 -13.63 1.12
N THR A 133 3.34 -13.15 1.92
CA THR A 133 1.92 -13.46 1.76
C THR A 133 1.25 -12.53 0.74
N VAL A 134 1.64 -11.26 0.71
CA VAL A 134 1.05 -10.23 -0.16
C VAL A 134 1.74 -10.09 -1.52
N GLY A 135 3.03 -10.46 -1.62
CA GLY A 135 3.82 -10.26 -2.84
C GLY A 135 3.83 -8.79 -3.27
N GLU A 136 3.63 -8.54 -4.56
CA GLU A 136 3.59 -7.18 -5.14
C GLU A 136 2.23 -6.50 -5.03
N GLN A 137 1.22 -7.15 -4.42
CA GLN A 137 -0.15 -6.64 -4.35
C GLN A 137 -0.33 -5.55 -3.29
N ALA A 138 0.56 -5.47 -2.31
CA ALA A 138 0.46 -4.51 -1.21
C ALA A 138 1.83 -4.05 -0.71
N VAL A 139 1.89 -2.82 -0.19
CA VAL A 139 3.08 -2.30 0.48
C VAL A 139 3.07 -2.70 1.95
N VAL A 140 4.23 -3.07 2.50
CA VAL A 140 4.42 -3.37 3.92
C VAL A 140 5.43 -2.39 4.51
N VAL A 141 5.06 -1.66 5.56
CA VAL A 141 5.96 -0.72 6.23
C VAL A 141 5.92 -0.91 7.76
N PRO A 142 7.05 -0.84 8.45
CA PRO A 142 7.06 -0.80 9.91
C PRO A 142 6.92 0.64 10.43
N THR A 143 6.42 0.82 11.65
CA THR A 143 6.41 2.15 12.29
C THR A 143 7.78 2.57 12.78
N LEU A 144 8.53 1.65 13.41
CA LEU A 144 9.84 1.91 14.02
C LEU A 144 10.87 0.85 13.61
N GLY A 145 12.14 1.03 13.97
CA GLY A 145 13.23 0.08 13.72
C GLY A 145 14.10 -0.13 14.95
N ARG A 146 14.79 -1.29 15.03
CA ARG A 146 15.64 -1.68 16.17
C ARG A 146 16.65 -0.59 16.58
N THR A 147 17.22 0.09 15.59
CA THR A 147 18.20 1.17 15.76
C THR A 147 17.66 2.54 15.33
N ALA A 148 16.36 2.62 15.01
CA ALA A 148 15.71 3.80 14.45
C ALA A 148 14.29 3.94 15.02
N GLY A 149 14.20 4.20 16.33
CA GLY A 149 12.93 4.30 17.07
C GLY A 149 12.32 5.70 17.16
N GLY A 150 12.92 6.70 16.49
CA GLY A 150 12.49 8.09 16.56
C GLY A 150 11.50 8.49 15.47
N LEU A 151 10.97 9.72 15.59
CA LEU A 151 10.06 10.33 14.61
C LEU A 151 10.61 10.33 13.18
N ALA A 152 11.93 10.38 12.99
CA ALA A 152 12.53 10.30 11.66
C ALA A 152 12.19 8.98 10.93
N ARG A 153 12.21 7.84 11.63
CA ARG A 153 11.81 6.55 11.04
C ARG A 153 10.32 6.52 10.74
N PHE A 154 9.51 7.04 11.66
CA PHE A 154 8.07 7.13 11.50
C PHE A 154 7.70 7.97 10.26
N TRP A 155 8.31 9.16 10.10
CA TRP A 155 8.11 10.00 8.93
C TRP A 155 8.58 9.35 7.64
N LEU A 156 9.68 8.60 7.68
CA LEU A 156 10.09 7.80 6.54
C LEU A 156 9.01 6.77 6.16
N SER A 157 8.37 6.11 7.13
CA SER A 157 7.28 5.17 6.87
C SER A 157 6.05 5.85 6.27
N VAL A 158 5.68 7.05 6.76
CA VAL A 158 4.62 7.86 6.15
C VAL A 158 4.97 8.22 4.70
N GLY A 159 6.22 8.61 4.44
CA GLY A 159 6.70 8.90 3.09
C GLY A 159 6.64 7.67 2.17
N GLN A 160 7.01 6.49 2.67
CA GLN A 160 6.91 5.22 1.93
C GLN A 160 5.46 4.91 1.55
N LEU A 161 4.51 5.09 2.48
CA LEU A 161 3.08 4.92 2.21
C LEU A 161 2.57 5.94 1.19
N PHE A 162 2.96 7.21 1.32
CA PHE A 162 2.55 8.27 0.42
C PHE A 162 3.04 8.02 -1.02
N VAL A 163 4.30 7.60 -1.19
CA VAL A 163 4.86 7.23 -2.50
C VAL A 163 4.16 5.99 -3.07
N ALA A 164 3.72 5.06 -2.22
CA ALA A 164 2.91 3.91 -2.63
C ALA A 164 1.44 4.26 -2.96
N GLY A 165 1.06 5.54 -2.90
CA GLY A 165 -0.29 6.02 -3.26
C GLY A 165 -1.31 5.97 -2.12
N VAL A 166 -0.88 5.69 -0.89
CA VAL A 166 -1.78 5.76 0.28
C VAL A 166 -2.09 7.23 0.58
N GLY A 167 -3.38 7.54 0.70
CA GLY A 167 -3.85 8.88 1.05
C GLY A 167 -3.39 9.29 2.45
N VAL A 168 -2.59 10.36 2.54
CA VAL A 168 -2.18 10.98 3.80
C VAL A 168 -2.89 12.31 3.93
N ASP A 169 -3.65 12.51 5.01
CA ASP A 169 -4.23 13.82 5.33
C ASP A 169 -3.16 14.74 5.90
N TRP A 170 -2.45 15.43 4.99
CA TRP A 170 -1.44 16.41 5.36
C TRP A 170 -2.01 17.62 6.13
N SER A 171 -3.31 17.91 5.98
CA SER A 171 -3.93 19.00 6.73
C SER A 171 -4.07 18.64 8.21
N ALA A 172 -4.49 17.41 8.51
CA ALA A 172 -4.52 16.88 9.88
C ALA A 172 -3.11 16.78 10.48
N VAL A 173 -2.13 16.33 9.70
CA VAL A 173 -0.73 16.22 10.14
C VAL A 173 -0.13 17.57 10.55
N LEU A 174 -0.44 18.63 9.82
CA LEU A 174 0.14 19.96 10.05
C LEU A 174 -0.72 20.83 11.00
N ALA A 175 -1.89 20.35 11.42
CA ALA A 175 -2.79 21.08 12.30
C ALA A 175 -2.11 21.37 13.65
N GLY A 176 -2.14 22.63 14.09
CA GLY A 176 -1.58 23.05 15.37
C GLY A 176 -0.05 23.17 15.42
N CYS A 177 0.67 22.86 14.34
CA CYS A 177 2.14 22.94 14.29
C CYS A 177 2.69 24.36 14.03
N GLY A 178 1.84 25.37 13.89
CA GLY A 178 2.25 26.74 13.57
C GLY A 178 2.88 26.88 12.17
N CYS A 179 2.65 25.91 11.28
CA CYS A 179 3.21 25.91 9.93
C CYS A 179 2.65 27.07 9.10
N ARG A 180 3.51 27.66 8.26
CA ARG A 180 3.14 28.72 7.31
C ARG A 180 3.37 28.25 5.88
N ARG A 181 2.52 28.69 4.95
CA ARG A 181 2.77 28.50 3.52
C ARG A 181 4.00 29.31 3.12
N VAL A 182 4.90 28.68 2.37
CA VAL A 182 6.09 29.31 1.80
C VAL A 182 6.07 29.17 0.28
N GLY A 183 6.61 30.16 -0.44
CA GLY A 183 6.78 30.05 -1.89
C GLY A 183 7.82 28.97 -2.20
N LEU A 184 7.43 27.98 -3.01
CA LEU A 184 8.31 26.95 -3.54
C LEU A 184 8.49 27.16 -5.04
N PRO A 185 9.57 26.62 -5.65
CA PRO A 185 9.66 26.53 -7.10
C PRO A 185 8.38 25.93 -7.68
N THR A 186 7.90 26.50 -8.79
CA THR A 186 6.74 25.94 -9.50
C THR A 186 7.09 24.58 -10.09
N TYR A 187 6.06 23.80 -10.42
CA TYR A 187 6.24 22.51 -11.09
C TYR A 187 7.21 22.60 -12.26
N ALA A 188 8.21 21.71 -12.27
CA ALA A 188 9.22 21.65 -13.31
C ALA A 188 8.64 20.95 -14.56
N PHE A 189 7.81 21.68 -15.32
CA PHE A 189 7.22 21.17 -16.56
C PHE A 189 8.31 20.65 -17.51
N GLU A 190 8.13 19.44 -18.04
CA GLU A 190 8.91 18.93 -19.17
C GLU A 190 8.45 19.66 -20.44
N ARG A 191 9.12 20.77 -20.74
CA ARG A 191 8.73 21.66 -21.84
C ARG A 191 9.00 21.00 -23.19
N LYS A 192 7.94 20.78 -23.96
CA LYS A 192 8.02 20.35 -25.36
C LYS A 192 7.40 21.43 -26.24
N ARG A 193 8.03 21.67 -27.39
CA ARG A 193 7.52 22.61 -28.39
C ARG A 193 6.40 21.96 -29.17
N PHE A 194 5.16 22.25 -28.78
CA PHE A 194 3.97 21.87 -29.54
C PHE A 194 3.56 23.06 -30.42
N TRP A 195 4.19 23.17 -31.60
CA TRP A 195 3.86 24.21 -32.57
C TRP A 195 3.48 23.56 -33.89
N LEU A 196 2.45 24.05 -34.55
CA LEU A 196 2.17 23.71 -35.94
C LEU A 196 3.26 24.37 -36.78
N SER A 197 4.19 23.57 -37.30
CA SER A 197 5.11 24.04 -38.33
C SER A 197 4.27 24.31 -39.58
N PRO A 198 4.26 25.54 -40.13
CA PRO A 198 3.61 25.76 -41.41
C PRO A 198 4.29 24.82 -42.41
N ALA A 199 3.50 23.94 -43.03
CA ALA A 199 3.96 23.24 -44.22
C ALA A 199 4.29 24.34 -45.23
N VAL A 200 5.56 24.44 -45.63
CA VAL A 200 5.93 25.25 -46.79
C VAL A 200 5.44 24.49 -48.03
N SER A 201 4.13 24.46 -48.24
CA SER A 201 3.53 24.25 -49.54
C SER A 201 3.30 25.63 -50.12
N GLY A 202 4.15 26.05 -51.05
CA GLY A 202 3.93 27.28 -51.78
C GLY A 202 2.53 27.26 -52.42
N GLY A 203 1.66 28.15 -51.98
CA GLY A 203 0.47 28.57 -52.73
C GLY A 203 -0.71 27.62 -52.82
N ASP A 204 -0.75 26.49 -52.11
CA ASP A 204 -1.94 25.62 -52.11
C ASP A 204 -2.97 26.10 -51.08
N ALA A 205 -4.03 26.75 -51.57
CA ALA A 205 -5.10 27.31 -50.75
C ALA A 205 -5.97 26.23 -50.07
N SER A 206 -5.89 24.97 -50.50
CA SER A 206 -6.58 23.84 -49.87
C SER A 206 -6.16 23.63 -48.41
N VAL A 207 -4.94 24.00 -48.05
CA VAL A 207 -4.41 23.92 -46.68
C VAL A 207 -5.13 24.90 -45.73
N MET A 208 -5.72 25.97 -46.26
CA MET A 208 -6.57 26.90 -45.50
C MET A 208 -8.07 26.56 -45.60
N GLY A 209 -8.41 25.36 -46.08
CA GLY A 209 -9.79 24.93 -46.28
C GLY A 209 -10.49 25.62 -47.46
N GLN A 210 -9.75 26.28 -48.34
CA GLN A 210 -10.30 26.94 -49.52
C GLN A 210 -10.23 26.01 -50.74
N THR A 211 -11.24 26.06 -51.59
CA THR A 211 -11.25 25.27 -52.82
C THR A 211 -10.25 25.84 -53.82
N GLY A 212 -9.37 24.99 -54.35
CA GLY A 212 -8.45 25.37 -55.43
C GLY A 212 -9.21 25.72 -56.70
N ALA A 213 -8.85 26.83 -57.36
CA ALA A 213 -9.58 27.30 -58.55
C ALA A 213 -9.20 26.55 -59.84
N GLY A 214 -8.11 25.76 -59.84
CA GLY A 214 -7.60 25.06 -61.02
C GLY A 214 -7.06 25.98 -62.12
N HIS A 215 -6.74 27.24 -61.80
CA HIS A 215 -6.41 28.29 -62.76
C HIS A 215 -4.99 28.83 -62.56
N GLY A 216 -4.24 29.04 -63.64
CA GLY A 216 -2.81 29.36 -63.58
C GLY A 216 -2.42 30.66 -62.86
N LEU A 217 -3.37 31.59 -62.67
CA LEU A 217 -3.16 32.86 -61.96
C LEU A 217 -4.02 33.03 -60.70
N LEU A 218 -4.97 32.11 -60.46
CA LEU A 218 -5.93 32.18 -59.36
C LEU A 218 -5.78 30.90 -58.53
N GLY A 219 -5.30 31.03 -57.31
CA GLY A 219 -4.98 29.91 -56.43
C GLY A 219 -6.19 29.38 -55.66
N ALA A 220 -7.12 30.24 -55.27
CA ALA A 220 -8.27 29.88 -54.44
C ALA A 220 -9.58 30.53 -54.89
N VAL A 221 -10.69 29.82 -54.69
CA VAL A 221 -12.07 30.33 -54.77
C VAL A 221 -12.68 30.28 -53.38
N VAL A 222 -13.33 31.37 -52.97
CA VAL A 222 -14.17 31.43 -51.76
C VAL A 222 -15.56 31.89 -52.18
N GLU A 223 -16.56 31.05 -51.99
CA GLU A 223 -17.97 31.41 -52.19
C GLU A 223 -18.43 32.31 -51.03
N GLN A 224 -19.12 33.40 -51.35
CA GLN A 224 -19.68 34.27 -50.31
C GLN A 224 -20.99 33.67 -49.77
N PRO A 225 -21.17 33.52 -48.45
CA PRO A 225 -22.35 32.84 -47.91
C PRO A 225 -23.68 33.53 -48.23
N ASP A 226 -23.66 34.85 -48.44
CA ASP A 226 -24.86 35.69 -48.54
C ASP A 226 -25.22 36.05 -49.99
N SER A 227 -24.52 35.48 -50.99
CA SER A 227 -24.77 35.74 -52.41
C SER A 227 -24.17 34.65 -53.31
N ASP A 228 -24.62 34.55 -54.56
CA ASP A 228 -23.98 33.67 -55.57
C ASP A 228 -22.63 34.23 -56.10
N ALA A 229 -22.01 35.18 -55.38
CA ALA A 229 -20.72 35.76 -55.76
C ALA A 229 -19.55 34.95 -55.21
N VAL A 230 -18.45 34.94 -55.95
CA VAL A 230 -17.20 34.28 -55.55
C VAL A 230 -16.06 35.29 -55.46
N VAL A 231 -15.20 35.13 -54.46
CA VAL A 231 -13.94 35.86 -54.33
C VAL A 231 -12.80 34.94 -54.76
N LEU A 232 -12.01 35.42 -55.72
CA LEU A 232 -10.88 34.70 -56.27
C LEU A 232 -9.58 35.33 -55.75
N THR A 233 -8.68 34.51 -55.22
CA THR A 233 -7.38 34.99 -54.71
C THR A 233 -6.23 34.30 -55.44
N GLY A 234 -5.16 35.05 -55.69
CA GLY A 234 -3.96 34.57 -56.38
C GLY A 234 -2.75 35.39 -55.99
N ARG A 235 -1.55 34.83 -56.15
CA ARG A 235 -0.28 35.52 -55.85
C ARG A 235 0.55 35.65 -57.12
N LEU A 236 0.85 36.88 -57.52
CA LEU A 236 1.81 37.18 -58.58
C LEU A 236 3.14 37.54 -57.94
N SER A 237 4.20 36.82 -58.30
CA SER A 237 5.56 37.04 -57.82
C SER A 237 6.52 37.01 -59.01
N MET A 238 7.53 37.89 -59.00
CA MET A 238 8.57 37.91 -60.03
C MET A 238 9.66 36.84 -59.81
N SER A 239 9.64 36.17 -58.66
CA SER A 239 10.46 35.01 -58.37
C SER A 239 9.55 33.80 -58.14
N ALA A 240 9.86 32.69 -58.81
CA ALA A 240 9.25 31.38 -58.57
C ALA A 240 9.46 30.93 -57.12
#